data_AF-A0A4S4MAB2-F1
#
_entry.id   AF-A0A4S4MAB2-F1
#
_cell.length_a   1.000
_cell.length_b   1.000
_cell.length_c   1.000
_cell.angle_alpha   90.00
_cell.angle_beta   90.00
_cell.angle_gamma   90.00
#
_symmetry.space_group_name_H-M   'P 1'
#
loop_
_entity.id
_entity.type
_entity.pdbx_description
1 polymer ?
#
loop_
_entity_poly.entity_id
_entity_poly.type
_entity_poly.pdbx_seq_one_letter_code
_entity_poly.pdbx_strand_id
1 'polypeptide(L)'
;MSAEDIVLDATPTGQKFRVSIKVVPRTTQETTIARMLSSKHVSGNPNNHCVPVLDVLPDPLNSSNALLVMPYLRPFNDPPFEVVEEVMDFIRQTLEGLSFIHSQGVAHREGESPYVLGAKGADLDAPELSNVFPYNPYMLDIFILGHVYESQILQTYHGLSFLEPLIAAMMLVQPERRPTASAALRMFSDIRRNLNHTHLHWRLRRRSETGTERVVYDTISAAKMGFSLMRKGLMGT
;
A
#
# COMPACT_ATOMS: atom_id res chain seq x y z
N MET A 1 23.63 14.10 1.68
CA MET A 1 22.63 13.01 1.74
C MET A 1 22.37 12.76 3.22
N SER A 2 21.20 13.16 3.74
CA SER A 2 20.81 12.80 5.11
C SER A 2 20.58 11.29 5.16
N ALA A 3 21.06 10.62 6.21
CA ALA A 3 20.98 9.17 6.40
C ALA A 3 19.55 8.62 6.62
N GLU A 4 18.52 9.41 6.32
CA GLU A 4 17.14 9.18 6.76
C GLU A 4 16.36 8.20 5.86
N ASP A 5 16.84 7.87 4.66
CA ASP A 5 16.11 7.02 3.69
C ASP A 5 16.98 5.91 3.07
N ILE A 6 17.98 5.40 3.79
CA ILE A 6 18.82 4.30 3.28
C ILE A 6 18.13 2.97 3.57
N VAL A 7 17.66 2.31 2.50
CA VAL A 7 17.23 0.92 2.51
C VAL A 7 18.26 0.10 1.73
N LEU A 8 18.84 -0.90 2.38
CA LEU A 8 19.83 -1.82 1.82
C LEU A 8 19.20 -3.19 1.64
N ASP A 9 19.70 -3.98 0.68
CA ASP A 9 19.45 -5.40 0.64
C ASP A 9 20.58 -6.17 1.32
N ALA A 10 20.26 -7.32 1.90
CA ALA A 10 21.25 -8.20 2.50
C ALA A 10 20.82 -9.66 2.41
N THR A 11 21.78 -10.57 2.58
CA THR A 11 21.53 -12.01 2.73
C THR A 11 22.08 -12.44 4.08
N PRO A 12 21.26 -12.95 5.01
CA PRO A 12 21.75 -13.43 6.30
C PRO A 12 22.78 -14.55 6.11
N THR A 13 23.83 -14.58 6.92
CA THR A 13 24.88 -15.58 6.83
C THR A 13 24.31 -16.99 6.92
N GLY A 14 24.65 -17.84 5.95
CA GLY A 14 24.19 -19.23 5.89
C GLY A 14 22.75 -19.42 5.38
N GLN A 15 22.05 -18.34 5.02
CA GLN A 15 20.68 -18.40 4.50
C GLN A 15 20.64 -18.05 3.01
N LYS A 16 19.61 -18.53 2.30
CA LYS A 16 19.44 -18.32 0.85
C LYS A 16 18.42 -17.25 0.49
N PHE A 17 17.77 -16.62 1.46
CA PHE A 17 16.79 -15.56 1.22
C PHE A 17 17.38 -14.18 1.48
N ARG A 18 16.85 -13.18 0.77
CA ARG A 18 17.20 -11.78 0.94
C ARG A 18 16.32 -11.12 1.99
N VAL A 19 16.89 -10.14 2.68
CA VAL A 19 16.21 -9.22 3.59
C VAL A 19 16.46 -7.79 3.14
N SER A 20 15.58 -6.88 3.56
CA SER A 20 15.80 -5.44 3.47
C SER A 20 16.20 -4.91 4.84
N ILE A 21 17.20 -4.02 4.88
CA ILE A 21 17.67 -3.35 6.08
C ILE A 21 17.42 -1.86 5.92
N LYS A 22 16.53 -1.30 6.74
CA LYS A 22 16.29 0.14 6.80
C LYS A 22 17.05 0.74 7.97
N VAL A 23 17.84 1.77 7.71
CA VAL A 23 18.49 2.56 8.77
C VAL A 23 17.48 3.53 9.34
N VAL A 24 17.26 3.48 10.66
CA VAL A 24 16.27 4.32 11.35
C VAL A 24 16.91 5.03 12.54
N PRO A 25 16.75 6.36 12.70
CA PRO A 25 17.26 7.06 13.87
C PRO A 25 16.57 6.57 15.15
N ARG A 26 17.35 6.31 16.21
CA ARG A 26 16.83 5.88 17.51
C ARG A 26 16.02 6.94 18.25
N THR A 27 16.12 8.20 17.81
CA THR A 27 15.35 9.32 18.34
C THR A 27 13.89 9.30 17.92
N THR A 28 13.52 8.52 16.89
CA THR A 28 12.14 8.37 16.42
C THR A 28 11.45 7.19 17.09
N GLN A 29 10.12 7.12 16.97
CA GLN A 29 9.31 6.01 17.46
C GLN A 29 9.19 4.85 16.46
N GLU A 30 9.86 4.93 15.31
CA GLU A 30 9.65 3.99 14.20
C GLU A 30 9.95 2.54 14.59
N THR A 31 11.04 2.29 15.31
CA THR A 31 11.38 0.94 15.80
C THR A 31 10.34 0.41 16.80
N THR A 32 9.80 1.26 17.66
CA THR A 32 8.77 0.90 18.63
C THR A 32 7.47 0.52 17.93
N ILE A 33 7.01 1.36 17.00
CA ILE A 33 5.79 1.14 16.21
C ILE A 33 5.92 -0.13 15.37
N ALA A 34 7.03 -0.29 14.65
CA ALA A 34 7.23 -1.43 13.76
C ALA A 34 7.26 -2.77 14.54
N ARG A 35 7.88 -2.78 15.74
CA ARG A 35 7.84 -3.96 16.63
C ARG A 35 6.45 -4.22 17.20
N MET A 36 5.70 -3.18 17.54
CA MET A 36 4.32 -3.32 18.02
C MET A 36 3.43 -3.98 16.97
N LEU A 37 3.48 -3.48 15.73
CA LEU A 37 2.73 -4.00 14.58
C LEU A 37 3.15 -5.42 14.16
N SER A 38 4.37 -5.84 14.54
CA SER A 38 4.90 -7.19 14.29
C SER A 38 4.78 -8.13 15.49
N SER A 39 4.17 -7.68 16.59
CA SER A 39 4.08 -8.46 17.82
C SER A 39 3.13 -9.65 17.66
N LYS A 40 3.36 -10.72 18.44
CA LYS A 40 2.54 -11.95 18.39
C LYS A 40 1.04 -11.71 18.62
N HIS A 41 0.68 -10.63 19.30
CA HIS A 41 -0.72 -10.28 19.57
C HIS A 41 -1.47 -9.84 18.31
N VAL A 42 -0.78 -9.24 17.35
CA VAL A 42 -1.39 -8.63 16.16
C VAL A 42 -0.90 -9.23 14.85
N SER A 43 0.21 -9.98 14.84
CA SER A 43 0.76 -10.59 13.63
C SER A 43 -0.16 -11.64 13.00
N GLY A 44 -1.07 -12.23 13.77
CA GLY A 44 -2.07 -13.18 13.27
C GLY A 44 -3.39 -12.53 12.81
N ASN A 45 -3.53 -11.20 12.90
CA ASN A 45 -4.75 -10.53 12.49
C ASN A 45 -4.83 -10.49 10.94
N PRO A 46 -5.91 -10.98 10.32
CA PRO A 46 -6.02 -11.04 8.86
C PRO A 46 -6.02 -9.67 8.16
N ASN A 47 -6.30 -8.58 8.90
CA ASN A 47 -6.27 -7.21 8.38
C ASN A 47 -4.90 -6.54 8.60
N ASN A 48 -3.96 -7.18 9.29
CA ASN A 48 -2.62 -6.66 9.48
C ASN A 48 -1.75 -7.00 8.26
N HIS A 49 -1.77 -6.10 7.28
CA HIS A 49 -0.95 -6.19 6.05
C HIS A 49 0.41 -5.50 6.19
N CYS A 50 0.84 -5.16 7.42
CA CYS A 50 2.14 -4.54 7.64
C CYS A 50 3.28 -5.52 7.34
N VAL A 51 4.38 -4.99 6.81
CA VAL A 51 5.60 -5.76 6.63
C VAL A 51 6.14 -6.15 8.02
N PRO A 52 6.34 -7.45 8.30
CA PRO A 52 6.81 -7.87 9.61
C PRO A 52 8.27 -7.47 9.82
N VAL A 53 8.59 -7.00 11.02
CA VAL A 53 9.97 -6.81 11.48
C VAL A 53 10.52 -8.16 11.90
N LEU A 54 11.60 -8.59 11.25
CA LEU A 54 12.30 -9.83 11.57
C LEU A 54 13.27 -9.62 12.73
N ASP A 55 13.99 -8.50 12.72
CA ASP A 55 14.96 -8.14 13.76
C ASP A 55 15.21 -6.62 13.84
N VAL A 56 15.73 -6.16 14.97
CA VAL A 56 16.19 -4.77 15.17
C VAL A 56 17.60 -4.81 15.73
N LEU A 57 18.58 -4.48 14.91
CA LEU A 57 20.00 -4.55 15.26
C LEU A 57 20.54 -3.15 15.58
N PRO A 58 21.56 -3.03 16.47
CA PRO A 58 22.32 -1.79 16.58
C PRO A 58 23.12 -1.54 15.29
N ASP A 59 23.19 -0.28 14.86
CA ASP A 59 24.08 0.12 13.77
C ASP A 59 25.52 0.21 14.29
N PRO A 60 26.47 -0.61 13.77
CA PRO A 60 27.85 -0.62 14.24
C PRO A 60 28.64 0.62 13.80
N LEU A 61 28.17 1.35 12.79
CA LEU A 61 28.83 2.55 12.25
C LEU A 61 28.31 3.83 12.89
N ASN A 62 27.05 3.83 13.35
CA ASN A 62 26.44 4.98 14.01
C ASN A 62 25.50 4.56 15.14
N SER A 63 25.93 4.75 16.39
CA SER A 63 25.16 4.41 17.60
C SER A 63 23.84 5.19 17.75
N SER A 64 23.65 6.28 17.01
CA SER A 64 22.39 7.03 16.99
C SER A 64 21.30 6.35 16.14
N ASN A 65 21.66 5.30 15.39
CA ASN A 65 20.75 4.57 14.51
C ASN A 65 20.49 3.15 15.00
N ALA A 66 19.41 2.57 14.47
CA ALA A 66 19.12 1.15 14.50
C ALA A 66 18.91 0.64 13.07
N LEU A 67 19.13 -0.65 12.88
CA LEU A 67 18.93 -1.34 11.61
C LEU A 67 17.66 -2.20 11.74
N LEU A 68 16.62 -1.81 11.01
CA LEU A 68 15.35 -2.52 10.96
C LEU A 68 15.44 -3.58 9.85
N VAL A 69 15.43 -4.86 10.24
CA VAL A 69 15.51 -6.00 9.31
C VAL A 69 14.11 -6.48 8.96
N MET A 70 13.79 -6.49 7.67
CA MET A 70 12.46 -6.83 7.13
C MET A 70 12.60 -7.80 5.96
N PRO A 71 11.55 -8.54 5.57
CA PRO A 71 11.55 -9.32 4.34
C PRO A 71 11.90 -8.44 3.13
N TYR A 72 12.67 -8.98 2.19
CA TYR A 72 12.94 -8.30 0.92
C TYR A 72 11.69 -8.35 0.04
N LEU A 73 11.04 -7.20 -0.15
CA LEU A 73 9.84 -7.07 -0.96
C LEU A 73 10.18 -6.49 -2.34
N ARG A 74 9.44 -6.93 -3.36
CA ARG A 74 9.46 -6.30 -4.67
C ARG A 74 8.52 -5.10 -4.68
N PRO A 75 8.77 -4.08 -5.53
CA PRO A 75 7.78 -3.04 -5.80
C PRO A 75 6.43 -3.65 -6.16
N PHE A 76 5.33 -3.07 -5.66
CA PHE A 76 3.99 -3.62 -5.87
C PHE A 76 3.55 -3.62 -7.34
N ASN A 77 4.18 -2.79 -8.17
CA ASN A 77 3.94 -2.65 -9.61
C ASN A 77 5.00 -3.37 -10.47
N ASP A 78 5.80 -4.27 -9.87
CA ASP A 78 6.77 -5.11 -10.58
C ASP A 78 6.58 -6.62 -10.27
N PRO A 79 5.98 -7.40 -11.21
CA PRO A 79 5.53 -6.98 -12.54
C PRO A 79 4.28 -6.07 -12.50
N PRO A 80 3.97 -5.35 -13.60
CA PRO A 80 2.73 -4.55 -13.70
C PRO A 80 1.48 -5.42 -13.54
N PHE A 81 0.39 -4.80 -13.05
CA PHE A 81 -0.91 -5.47 -12.95
C PHE A 81 -1.41 -5.91 -14.32
N GLU A 82 -1.84 -7.17 -14.43
CA GLU A 82 -2.32 -7.78 -15.67
C GLU A 82 -3.85 -7.78 -15.77
N VAL A 83 -4.58 -7.92 -14.67
CA VAL A 83 -6.05 -8.00 -14.65
C VAL A 83 -6.67 -7.12 -13.58
N VAL A 84 -7.93 -6.72 -13.79
CA VAL A 84 -8.66 -5.82 -12.89
C VAL A 84 -8.69 -6.36 -11.45
N GLU A 85 -8.85 -7.67 -11.27
CA GLU A 85 -8.88 -8.28 -9.93
C GLU A 85 -7.59 -8.03 -9.12
N GLU A 86 -6.42 -8.00 -9.75
CA GLU A 86 -5.16 -7.74 -9.02
C GLU A 86 -5.11 -6.32 -8.46
N VAL A 87 -5.64 -5.35 -9.21
CA VAL A 87 -5.80 -3.97 -8.73
C VAL A 87 -6.82 -3.91 -7.59
N MET A 88 -7.95 -4.62 -7.73
CA MET A 88 -8.96 -4.68 -6.67
C MET A 88 -8.40 -5.30 -5.40
N ASP A 89 -7.61 -6.37 -5.50
CA ASP A 89 -6.98 -7.00 -4.35
C ASP A 89 -5.89 -6.14 -3.73
N PHE A 90 -5.13 -5.37 -4.53
CA PHE A 90 -4.18 -4.39 -4.03
C PHE A 90 -4.88 -3.28 -3.22
N ILE A 91 -5.96 -2.68 -3.75
CA ILE A 91 -6.73 -1.63 -3.06
C ILE A 91 -7.35 -2.19 -1.78
N ARG A 92 -7.93 -3.39 -1.83
CA ARG A 92 -8.49 -4.05 -0.65
C ARG A 92 -7.48 -4.22 0.47
N GLN A 93 -6.33 -4.83 0.17
CA GLN A 93 -5.29 -5.11 1.17
C GLN A 93 -4.71 -3.83 1.77
N THR A 94 -4.48 -2.82 0.94
CA THR A 94 -3.93 -1.54 1.42
C THR A 94 -4.94 -0.76 2.27
N LEU A 95 -6.24 -0.77 1.95
CA LEU A 95 -7.29 -0.19 2.80
C LEU A 95 -7.51 -0.97 4.10
N GLU A 96 -7.49 -2.31 4.05
CA GLU A 96 -7.55 -3.15 5.25
C GLU A 96 -6.36 -2.87 6.18
N GLY A 97 -5.15 -2.82 5.61
CA GLY A 97 -3.91 -2.55 6.35
C GLY A 97 -3.94 -1.16 6.98
N LEU A 98 -4.37 -0.15 6.23
CA LEU A 98 -4.49 1.21 6.74
C LEU A 98 -5.54 1.29 7.86
N SER A 99 -6.71 0.68 7.67
CA SER A 99 -7.76 0.64 8.70
C SER A 99 -7.29 -0.08 9.96
N PHE A 100 -6.48 -1.14 9.81
CA PHE A 100 -5.87 -1.84 10.93
C PHE A 100 -4.87 -0.94 11.67
N ILE A 101 -3.93 -0.31 10.98
CA ILE A 101 -2.94 0.60 11.58
C ILE A 101 -3.64 1.74 12.35
N HIS A 102 -4.68 2.34 11.75
CA HIS A 102 -5.48 3.37 12.38
C HIS A 102 -6.16 2.86 13.66
N SER A 103 -6.66 1.62 13.67
CA SER A 103 -7.25 1.00 14.86
C SER A 103 -6.26 0.72 16.00
N GLN A 104 -4.97 0.60 15.69
CA GLN A 104 -3.92 0.39 16.70
C GLN A 104 -3.46 1.70 17.35
N GLY A 105 -3.99 2.85 16.94
CA GLY A 105 -3.62 4.14 17.52
C GLY A 105 -2.18 4.57 17.21
N VAL A 106 -1.54 4.01 16.17
CA VAL A 106 -0.12 4.22 15.86
C VAL A 106 0.27 5.70 15.77
N ALA A 107 -0.65 6.58 15.38
CA ALA A 107 -0.38 8.01 15.27
C ALA A 107 -0.39 8.76 16.63
N HIS A 108 -0.98 8.22 17.71
CA HIS A 108 -1.14 8.94 18.99
C HIS A 108 -1.01 8.07 20.24
N ARG A 109 -0.44 8.65 21.29
CA ARG A 109 -0.59 8.12 22.66
C ARG A 109 -2.00 8.43 23.17
N GLU A 110 -2.57 7.50 23.93
CA GLU A 110 -3.88 7.71 24.56
C GLU A 110 -3.88 9.03 25.36
N GLY A 111 -4.79 9.95 25.02
CA GLY A 111 -4.96 11.24 25.69
C GLY A 111 -4.24 12.44 25.06
N GLU A 112 -3.47 12.26 23.99
CA GLU A 112 -2.84 13.37 23.24
C GLU A 112 -3.68 13.80 22.02
N SER A 113 -3.54 15.06 21.62
CA SER A 113 -4.21 15.61 20.44
C SER A 113 -3.77 14.84 19.19
N PRO A 114 -4.70 14.50 18.26
CA PRO A 114 -4.35 13.79 17.07
C PRO A 114 -3.59 14.63 16.05
N TYR A 115 -3.28 15.89 16.33
CA TYR A 115 -2.74 16.79 15.33
C TYR A 115 -1.22 16.90 15.42
N VAL A 116 -0.54 16.82 14.27
CA VAL A 116 0.92 16.87 14.14
C VAL A 116 1.36 18.05 13.27
N LEU A 117 2.59 18.53 13.48
CA LEU A 117 3.26 19.52 12.62
C LEU A 117 4.32 18.82 11.78
N GLY A 118 4.54 19.31 10.56
CA GLY A 118 5.63 18.88 9.70
C GLY A 118 5.31 19.04 8.22
N ALA A 119 6.26 19.62 7.48
CA ALA A 119 6.18 19.76 6.01
C ALA A 119 6.99 18.69 5.25
N LYS A 120 7.50 17.67 5.95
CA LYS A 120 8.21 16.54 5.37
C LYS A 120 7.34 15.29 5.52
N GLY A 121 7.01 14.65 4.40
CA GLY A 121 6.14 13.47 4.35
C GLY A 121 6.48 12.58 3.16
N ALA A 122 5.86 11.40 3.10
CA ALA A 122 6.04 10.45 1.99
C ALA A 122 5.51 11.02 0.66
N ASP A 123 4.50 11.88 0.74
CA ASP A 123 3.91 12.60 -0.37
C ASP A 123 3.92 14.09 -0.05
N LEU A 124 4.66 14.87 -0.85
CA LEU A 124 4.79 16.31 -0.64
C LEU A 124 3.64 17.10 -1.26
N ASP A 125 2.77 16.45 -2.04
CA ASP A 125 1.62 17.09 -2.69
C ASP A 125 0.39 17.19 -1.77
N ALA A 126 0.46 16.63 -0.56
CA ALA A 126 -0.60 16.74 0.42
C ALA A 126 -0.82 18.19 0.87
N PRO A 127 -2.06 18.74 0.70
CA PRO A 127 -2.30 20.17 0.82
C PRO A 127 -2.17 20.72 2.25
N GLU A 128 -2.27 19.85 3.25
CA GLU A 128 -2.18 20.22 4.66
C GLU A 128 -0.76 20.21 5.25
N LEU A 129 0.25 19.74 4.49
CA LEU A 129 1.62 19.65 5.01
C LEU A 129 2.15 21.05 5.39
N SER A 130 2.36 21.25 6.69
CA SER A 130 2.73 22.54 7.24
C SER A 130 3.61 22.39 8.46
N ASN A 131 4.65 23.21 8.54
CA ASN A 131 5.46 23.35 9.76
C ASN A 131 4.80 24.28 10.80
N VAL A 132 3.67 24.90 10.46
CA VAL A 132 3.03 25.96 11.27
C VAL A 132 1.65 25.53 11.74
N PHE A 133 0.86 24.93 10.85
CA PHE A 133 -0.51 24.54 11.14
C PHE A 133 -0.60 23.03 11.39
N PRO A 134 -1.11 22.60 12.55
CA PRO A 134 -1.16 21.19 12.87
C PRO A 134 -2.30 20.53 12.09
N TYR A 135 -2.08 19.32 11.60
CA TYR A 135 -3.03 18.55 10.79
C TYR A 135 -3.23 17.14 11.33
N ASN A 136 -4.33 16.50 10.95
CA ASN A 136 -4.65 15.13 11.37
C ASN A 136 -3.89 14.12 10.48
N PRO A 137 -2.93 13.35 11.03
CA PRO A 137 -2.11 12.41 10.26
C PRO A 137 -2.94 11.24 9.72
N TYR A 138 -4.03 10.83 10.37
CA TYR A 138 -4.90 9.80 9.81
C TYR A 138 -5.55 10.25 8.51
N MET A 139 -5.92 11.52 8.41
CA MET A 139 -6.50 12.05 7.17
C MET A 139 -5.42 12.29 6.11
N LEU A 140 -4.19 12.63 6.52
CA LEU A 140 -3.05 12.66 5.64
C LEU A 140 -2.82 11.27 5.00
N ASP A 141 -2.81 10.18 5.78
CA ASP A 141 -2.64 8.83 5.23
C ASP A 141 -3.70 8.47 4.19
N ILE A 142 -4.96 8.90 4.42
CA ILE A 142 -6.05 8.69 3.46
C ILE A 142 -5.79 9.42 2.15
N PHE A 143 -5.30 10.65 2.21
CA PHE A 143 -4.93 11.41 1.02
C PHE A 143 -3.78 10.76 0.28
N ILE A 144 -2.70 10.41 0.99
CA ILE A 144 -1.51 9.76 0.41
C ILE A 144 -1.91 8.48 -0.32
N LEU A 145 -2.70 7.62 0.32
CA LEU A 145 -3.13 6.38 -0.30
C LEU A 145 -4.07 6.63 -1.50
N GLY A 146 -4.93 7.64 -1.42
CA GLY A 146 -5.75 8.10 -2.54
C GLY A 146 -4.90 8.56 -3.72
N HIS A 147 -3.86 9.36 -3.47
CA HIS A 147 -2.95 9.85 -4.51
C HIS A 147 -2.11 8.74 -5.12
N VAL A 148 -1.72 7.72 -4.34
CA VAL A 148 -1.12 6.48 -4.86
C VAL A 148 -2.09 5.80 -5.84
N TYR A 149 -3.37 5.67 -5.50
CA TYR A 149 -4.35 5.09 -6.41
C TYR A 149 -4.56 5.95 -7.67
N GLU A 150 -4.61 7.27 -7.54
CA GLU A 150 -4.75 8.14 -8.69
C GLU A 150 -3.55 8.00 -9.65
N SER A 151 -2.34 8.22 -9.15
CA SER A 151 -1.11 8.25 -9.95
C SER A 151 -0.69 6.87 -10.46
N GLN A 152 -0.72 5.84 -9.62
CA GLN A 152 -0.18 4.52 -9.95
C GLN A 152 -1.22 3.59 -10.60
N ILE A 153 -2.52 3.89 -10.44
CA ILE A 153 -3.60 3.06 -10.98
C ILE A 153 -4.39 3.81 -12.06
N LEU A 154 -5.11 4.89 -11.73
CA LEU A 154 -6.02 5.55 -12.68
C LEU A 154 -5.28 6.22 -13.86
N GLN A 155 -4.14 6.83 -13.59
CA GLN A 155 -3.28 7.44 -14.60
C GLN A 155 -2.44 6.41 -15.37
N THR A 156 -2.30 5.18 -14.86
CA THR A 156 -1.52 4.12 -15.52
C THR A 156 -2.37 3.21 -16.41
N TYR A 157 -3.61 2.91 -16.02
CA TYR A 157 -4.47 1.95 -16.70
C TYR A 157 -5.79 2.57 -17.18
N HIS A 158 -6.35 2.00 -18.25
CA HIS A 158 -7.71 2.30 -18.71
C HIS A 158 -8.75 1.39 -18.05
N GLY A 159 -10.03 1.81 -18.08
CA GLY A 159 -11.17 0.97 -17.68
C GLY A 159 -11.43 0.89 -16.18
N LEU A 160 -10.78 1.74 -15.39
CA LEU A 160 -10.88 1.77 -13.92
C LEU A 160 -11.64 2.99 -13.37
N SER A 161 -12.41 3.69 -14.21
CA SER A 161 -13.14 4.91 -13.80
C SER A 161 -14.18 4.66 -12.70
N PHE A 162 -14.62 3.42 -12.51
CA PHE A 162 -15.51 3.06 -11.39
C PHE A 162 -14.87 3.26 -10.01
N LEU A 163 -13.54 3.40 -9.92
CA LEU A 163 -12.83 3.74 -8.68
C LEU A 163 -12.76 5.25 -8.41
N GLU A 164 -13.06 6.10 -9.40
CA GLU A 164 -12.96 7.56 -9.28
C GLU A 164 -13.74 8.13 -8.08
N PRO A 165 -14.99 7.70 -7.78
CA PRO A 165 -15.72 8.25 -6.64
C PRO A 165 -15.03 7.98 -5.29
N LEU A 166 -14.40 6.81 -5.13
CA LEU A 166 -13.64 6.47 -3.92
C LEU A 166 -12.38 7.33 -3.82
N ILE A 167 -11.59 7.38 -4.90
CA ILE A 167 -10.30 8.06 -4.93
C ILE A 167 -10.49 9.57 -4.74
N ALA A 168 -11.48 10.17 -5.42
CA ALA A 168 -11.82 11.58 -5.25
C ALA A 168 -12.27 11.91 -3.82
N ALA A 169 -13.02 11.02 -3.16
CA ALA A 169 -13.41 11.23 -1.76
C ALA A 169 -12.20 11.16 -0.81
N MET A 170 -11.25 10.26 -1.06
CA MET A 170 -10.01 10.15 -0.28
C MET A 170 -9.09 11.38 -0.46
N MET A 171 -9.13 12.02 -1.63
CA MET A 171 -8.27 13.14 -1.98
C MET A 171 -8.93 14.52 -1.83
N LEU A 172 -10.03 14.64 -1.07
CA LEU A 172 -10.64 15.93 -0.80
C LEU A 172 -9.64 16.89 -0.12
N VAL A 173 -9.60 18.14 -0.60
CA VAL A 173 -8.66 19.16 -0.06
C VAL A 173 -8.85 19.38 1.44
N GLN A 174 -10.10 19.37 1.91
CA GLN A 174 -10.45 19.49 3.32
C GLN A 174 -10.32 18.13 4.02
N PRO A 175 -9.34 17.91 4.92
CA PRO A 175 -9.09 16.61 5.54
C PRO A 175 -10.29 16.03 6.29
N GLU A 176 -11.07 16.88 6.96
CA GLU A 176 -12.26 16.51 7.72
C GLU A 176 -13.42 15.99 6.87
N ARG A 177 -13.37 16.21 5.55
CA ARG A 177 -14.37 15.70 4.61
C ARG A 177 -13.97 14.36 4.00
N ARG A 178 -12.72 13.93 4.17
CA ARG A 178 -12.23 12.63 3.70
C ARG A 178 -12.89 11.50 4.51
N PRO A 179 -13.12 10.33 3.91
CA PRO A 179 -13.55 9.17 4.67
C PRO A 179 -12.44 8.70 5.62
N THR A 180 -12.82 8.15 6.78
CA THR A 180 -11.89 7.34 7.58
C THR A 180 -11.44 6.10 6.79
N ALA A 181 -10.34 5.46 7.17
CA ALA A 181 -9.89 4.21 6.51
C ALA A 181 -10.99 3.13 6.50
N SER A 182 -11.70 2.96 7.60
CA SER A 182 -12.83 2.03 7.67
C SER A 182 -13.99 2.41 6.74
N ALA A 183 -14.24 3.71 6.55
CA ALA A 183 -15.28 4.20 5.65
C ALA A 183 -14.86 4.04 4.18
N ALA A 184 -13.61 4.32 3.84
CA ALA A 184 -13.04 4.09 2.52
C ALA A 184 -13.09 2.60 2.15
N LEU A 185 -12.77 1.70 3.09
CA LEU A 185 -12.91 0.25 2.89
C LEU A 185 -14.36 -0.18 2.64
N ARG A 186 -15.34 0.45 3.31
CA ARG A 186 -16.76 0.19 3.03
C ARG A 186 -17.17 0.67 1.64
N MET A 187 -16.78 1.90 1.27
CA MET A 187 -17.02 2.44 -0.07
C MET A 187 -16.43 1.53 -1.16
N PHE A 188 -15.18 1.08 -0.98
CA PHE A 188 -14.54 0.12 -1.88
C PHE A 188 -15.32 -1.20 -1.97
N SER A 189 -15.75 -1.72 -0.83
CA SER A 189 -16.52 -2.96 -0.75
C SER A 189 -17.85 -2.85 -1.50
N ASP A 190 -18.52 -1.70 -1.41
CA ASP A 190 -19.74 -1.42 -2.17
C ASP A 190 -19.46 -1.32 -3.68
N ILE A 191 -18.37 -0.69 -4.10
CA ILE A 191 -17.95 -0.67 -5.51
C ILE A 191 -17.74 -2.10 -6.01
N ARG A 192 -16.94 -2.90 -5.30
CA ARG A 192 -16.63 -4.29 -5.67
C ARG A 192 -17.89 -5.15 -5.79
N ARG A 193 -18.85 -5.00 -4.87
CA ARG A 193 -20.11 -5.75 -4.89
C ARG A 193 -21.01 -5.43 -6.10
N ASN A 194 -20.93 -4.20 -6.60
CA ASN A 194 -21.74 -3.74 -7.73
C ASN A 194 -21.07 -3.97 -9.09
N LEU A 195 -19.82 -4.44 -9.13
CA LEU A 195 -19.15 -4.79 -10.37
C LEU A 195 -19.66 -6.13 -10.90
N ASN A 196 -19.81 -6.21 -12.22
CA ASN A 196 -20.04 -7.49 -12.88
C ASN A 196 -18.80 -8.38 -12.68
N HIS A 197 -18.95 -9.56 -12.08
CA HIS A 197 -17.82 -10.46 -11.81
C HIS A 197 -17.03 -10.85 -13.05
N THR A 198 -17.62 -10.79 -14.25
CA THR A 198 -16.88 -10.99 -15.50
C THR A 198 -15.88 -9.88 -15.78
N HIS A 199 -16.08 -8.65 -15.28
CA HIS A 199 -15.19 -7.50 -15.43
C HIS A 199 -13.85 -7.69 -14.70
N LEU A 200 -13.82 -8.47 -13.62
CA LEU A 200 -12.63 -8.66 -12.78
C LEU A 200 -11.51 -9.42 -13.50
N HIS A 201 -11.86 -10.27 -14.46
CA HIS A 201 -10.90 -11.04 -15.24
C HIS A 201 -10.44 -10.35 -16.53
N TRP A 202 -10.92 -9.14 -16.82
CA TRP A 202 -10.48 -8.41 -18.00
C TRP A 202 -9.04 -7.97 -17.84
N ARG A 203 -8.30 -8.11 -18.95
CA ARG A 203 -6.94 -7.62 -19.06
C ARG A 203 -6.91 -6.11 -18.85
N LEU A 204 -6.04 -5.67 -17.95
CA LEU A 204 -5.70 -4.26 -17.80
C LEU A 204 -4.88 -3.79 -19.00
N ARG A 205 -5.25 -2.60 -19.48
CA ARG A 205 -4.55 -1.94 -20.59
C ARG A 205 -3.81 -0.74 -20.05
N ARG A 206 -2.49 -0.72 -20.24
CA ARG A 206 -1.69 0.44 -19.87
C ARG A 206 -1.97 1.58 -20.85
N ARG A 207 -2.00 2.81 -20.36
CA ARG A 207 -2.22 4.00 -21.19
C ARG A 207 -1.09 4.24 -22.18
N SER A 208 0.13 3.79 -21.84
CA SER A 208 1.32 3.89 -22.69
C SER A 208 1.45 2.77 -23.72
N GLU A 209 0.53 1.80 -23.75
CA GLU A 209 0.63 0.61 -24.59
C GLU A 209 0.39 0.94 -26.09
N THR A 210 1.34 0.54 -26.94
CA THR A 210 1.26 0.74 -28.39
C THR A 210 0.24 -0.21 -29.04
N GLY A 211 -0.19 0.11 -30.27
CA GLY A 211 -1.14 -0.72 -31.01
C GLY A 211 -0.66 -2.16 -31.25
N THR A 212 0.63 -2.36 -31.49
CA THR A 212 1.23 -3.68 -31.73
C THR A 212 1.32 -4.50 -30.44
N GLU A 213 1.72 -3.88 -29.34
CA GLU A 213 1.71 -4.50 -28.00
C GLU A 213 0.30 -4.97 -27.63
N ARG A 214 -0.72 -4.17 -27.96
CA ARG A 214 -2.12 -4.52 -27.71
C ARG A 214 -2.53 -5.83 -28.34
N VAL A 215 -2.20 -6.04 -29.61
CA VAL A 215 -2.55 -7.28 -30.33
C VAL A 215 -1.88 -8.48 -29.68
N VAL A 216 -0.60 -8.35 -29.30
CA VAL A 216 0.16 -9.42 -28.64
C VAL A 216 -0.43 -9.75 -27.27
N TYR A 217 -0.63 -8.75 -26.41
CA TYR A 217 -1.11 -8.96 -25.05
C TYR A 217 -2.57 -9.41 -24.97
N ASP A 218 -3.43 -8.93 -25.87
CA ASP A 218 -4.82 -9.41 -25.97
C ASP A 218 -4.84 -10.90 -26.39
N THR A 219 -3.96 -11.32 -27.30
CA THR A 219 -3.83 -12.74 -27.71
C THR A 219 -3.37 -13.62 -26.57
N ILE A 220 -2.33 -13.21 -25.84
CA ILE A 220 -1.81 -13.95 -24.67
C ILE A 220 -2.89 -14.07 -23.59
N SER A 221 -3.63 -12.99 -23.34
CA SER A 221 -4.66 -12.97 -22.29
C SER A 221 -5.88 -13.81 -22.66
N ALA A 222 -6.30 -13.82 -23.93
CA ALA A 222 -7.32 -14.72 -24.43
C ALA A 222 -6.92 -16.20 -24.25
N ALA A 223 -5.65 -16.53 -24.53
CA ALA A 223 -5.12 -17.88 -24.29
C ALA A 223 -5.10 -18.25 -22.80
N LYS A 224 -4.66 -17.34 -21.91
CA LYS A 224 -4.69 -17.53 -20.44
C LYS A 224 -6.12 -17.76 -19.93
N MET A 225 -7.09 -16.96 -20.40
CA MET A 225 -8.51 -17.13 -20.04
C MET A 225 -9.08 -18.45 -20.55
N GLY A 226 -8.79 -18.82 -21.80
CA GLY A 226 -9.20 -20.11 -22.38
C GLY A 226 -8.68 -21.29 -21.57
N PHE A 227 -7.40 -21.25 -21.17
CA PHE A 227 -6.80 -22.29 -20.31
C PHE A 227 -7.44 -22.33 -18.90
N SER A 228 -7.71 -21.18 -18.30
CA SER A 228 -8.38 -21.07 -17.00
C SER A 228 -9.80 -21.65 -17.03
N LEU A 229 -10.56 -21.37 -18.10
CA LEU A 229 -11.90 -21.93 -18.32
C LEU A 229 -11.85 -23.45 -18.55
N MET A 230 -10.89 -23.96 -19.32
CA MET A 230 -10.69 -25.41 -19.46
C MET A 230 -10.36 -26.07 -18.12
N ARG A 231 -9.49 -25.47 -17.31
CA ARG A 231 -9.13 -26.00 -15.98
C ARG A 231 -10.33 -26.02 -15.03
N LYS A 232 -11.15 -24.96 -15.02
CA LYS A 232 -12.40 -24.90 -14.24
C LYS A 232 -13.44 -25.91 -14.75
N GLY A 233 -13.49 -26.19 -16.05
CA GLY A 233 -14.33 -27.23 -16.64
C GLY A 233 -13.88 -28.66 -16.32
N LEU A 234 -12.58 -28.89 -16.15
CA LEU A 234 -12.00 -30.19 -15.76
C LEU A 234 -12.07 -30.48 -14.25
N MET A 235 -12.22 -29.46 -13.40
CA MET A 235 -12.33 -29.57 -11.93
C MET A 235 -13.78 -29.31 -11.44
N GLY A 236 -14.79 -29.69 -12.23
CA GLY A 236 -16.20 -29.34 -11.99
C GLY A 236 -16.74 -29.67 -10.58
N THR A 237 -17.50 -28.71 -10.06
CA THR A 237 -18.39 -28.69 -8.86
C THR A 237 -17.80 -29.07 -7.51
#